data_AF-A0A4S0RYN6-F1
#
_entry.id   AF-A0A4S0RYN6-F1
#
_cell.length_a   1.000
_cell.length_b   1.000
_cell.length_c   1.000
_cell.angle_alpha   90.00
_cell.angle_beta   90.00
_cell.angle_gamma   90.00
#
_symmetry.space_group_name_H-M   'P 1'
#
loop_
_entity.id
_entity.type
_entity.pdbx_description
1 polymer ?
#
loop_
_entity_poly.entity_id
_entity_poly.type
_entity_poly.pdbx_seq_one_letter_code
_entity_poly.pdbx_strand_id
1 'polypeptide(L)'
;MSDENPTVTQATLVKKAAAKSDYKPADVSPQRRVQRSFAVRLWSIRHSRLLEWFYARFADMFLLLHPLWKGIGYGRVEAPVKFIEKRVKGFMFDCRMCGQCILSSTGMSCPMNCPKQLRNGPCGGVRANGNCEVEPDMPCVWVKAWEGSQNMVNSDRILTVQKPVDQSLRETSAWLRVTAQAAATREAAAAPKTGAAA
;
A
#
# COMPACT_ATOMS: atom_id res chain seq x y z
N MET A 1 -41.83 -23.72 5.26
CA MET A 1 -40.90 -24.50 4.42
C MET A 1 -40.43 -23.56 3.32
N SER A 2 -39.27 -22.92 3.53
CA SER A 2 -38.69 -21.99 2.58
C SER A 2 -37.33 -22.55 2.21
N ASP A 3 -37.24 -23.11 1.00
CA ASP A 3 -36.00 -23.62 0.43
C ASP A 3 -35.07 -22.45 0.08
N GLU A 4 -34.00 -22.27 0.86
CA GLU A 4 -32.86 -21.42 0.49
C GLU A 4 -32.01 -22.14 -0.55
N ASN A 5 -32.11 -21.70 -1.80
CA ASN A 5 -31.27 -22.16 -2.89
C ASN A 5 -29.89 -21.45 -2.80
N PRO A 6 -28.75 -22.16 -2.73
CA PRO A 6 -27.45 -21.51 -2.57
C PRO A 6 -27.11 -20.67 -3.80
N THR A 7 -26.88 -19.36 -3.59
CA THR A 7 -26.52 -18.39 -4.63
C THR A 7 -25.27 -18.83 -5.39
N VAL A 8 -25.47 -19.32 -6.61
CA VAL A 8 -24.39 -19.62 -7.55
C VAL A 8 -23.73 -18.30 -7.96
N THR A 9 -22.49 -18.08 -7.53
CA THR A 9 -21.77 -16.86 -7.87
C THR A 9 -21.26 -16.91 -9.31
N GLN A 10 -21.05 -15.74 -9.93
CA GLN A 10 -20.43 -15.62 -11.25
C GLN A 10 -19.06 -16.31 -11.31
N ALA A 11 -18.32 -16.35 -10.19
CA ALA A 11 -17.06 -17.08 -10.08
C ALA A 11 -17.26 -18.60 -10.24
N THR A 12 -18.33 -19.16 -9.68
CA THR A 12 -18.70 -20.57 -9.84
C THR A 12 -19.02 -20.91 -11.30
N LEU A 13 -19.73 -20.03 -12.00
CA LEU A 13 -20.08 -20.22 -13.41
C LEU A 13 -18.84 -20.15 -14.32
N VAL A 14 -17.96 -19.17 -14.10
CA VAL A 14 -16.70 -19.04 -14.86
C VAL A 14 -15.78 -20.23 -14.64
N LYS A 15 -15.68 -20.73 -13.40
CA LYS A 15 -14.91 -21.94 -13.08
C LYS A 15 -15.45 -23.18 -13.80
N LYS A 16 -16.77 -23.27 -13.99
CA LYS A 16 -17.42 -24.38 -14.69
C LYS A 16 -17.22 -24.32 -16.21
N ALA A 17 -17.10 -23.11 -16.76
CA ALA A 17 -16.95 -22.86 -18.20
C ALA A 17 -15.49 -22.84 -18.70
N ALA A 18 -14.49 -22.75 -17.81
CA ALA A 18 -13.09 -22.72 -18.20
C ALA A 18 -12.63 -24.04 -18.85
N ALA A 19 -11.95 -23.96 -20.00
CA ALA A 19 -11.37 -25.11 -20.69
C ALA A 19 -10.37 -25.82 -19.76
N LYS A 20 -10.56 -27.12 -19.57
CA LYS A 20 -9.69 -27.95 -18.73
C LYS A 20 -8.44 -28.33 -19.54
N SER A 21 -7.32 -27.67 -19.29
CA SER A 21 -6.01 -28.11 -19.79
C SER A 21 -5.44 -29.20 -18.89
N ASP A 22 -4.76 -30.19 -19.47
CA ASP A 22 -4.03 -31.23 -18.72
C ASP A 22 -2.84 -30.65 -17.94
N TYR A 23 -2.34 -29.49 -18.38
CA TYR A 23 -1.44 -28.67 -17.60
C TYR A 23 -2.19 -27.99 -16.45
N LYS A 24 -2.08 -28.57 -15.24
CA LYS A 24 -2.37 -27.86 -13.99
C LYS A 24 -1.04 -27.32 -13.46
N PRO A 25 -0.81 -26.00 -13.48
CA PRO A 25 0.41 -25.46 -12.89
C PRO A 25 0.46 -25.88 -11.42
N ALA A 26 1.55 -26.53 -11.03
CA ALA A 26 1.66 -27.27 -9.77
C ALA A 26 1.36 -26.42 -8.54
N ASP A 27 1.62 -25.10 -8.58
CA ASP A 27 1.33 -24.18 -7.48
C ASP A 27 1.49 -22.70 -7.91
N VAL A 28 0.74 -22.23 -8.92
CA VAL A 28 0.60 -20.77 -9.16
C VAL A 28 -0.79 -20.30 -8.72
N SER A 29 -1.26 -20.77 -7.57
CA SER A 29 -2.32 -20.05 -6.89
C SER A 29 -1.70 -18.87 -6.14
N PRO A 30 -2.15 -17.62 -6.36
CA PRO A 30 -1.85 -16.51 -5.46
C PRO A 30 -2.36 -16.74 -4.02
N GLN A 31 -3.05 -17.86 -3.77
CA GLN A 31 -3.89 -18.16 -2.62
C GLN A 31 -3.12 -18.50 -1.33
N ARG A 32 -1.80 -18.26 -1.27
CA ARG A 32 -1.11 -18.07 0.02
C ARG A 32 -0.85 -16.61 0.35
N ARG A 33 -1.54 -15.66 -0.30
CA ARG A 33 -1.68 -14.29 0.18
C ARG A 33 -2.61 -14.30 1.40
N VAL A 34 -2.06 -14.75 2.53
CA VAL A 34 -2.68 -14.87 3.86
C VAL A 34 -3.89 -13.92 4.01
N GLN A 35 -5.09 -14.46 3.92
CA GLN A 35 -6.38 -13.74 4.05
C GLN A 35 -6.60 -13.16 5.48
N ARG A 36 -5.60 -13.22 6.37
CA ARG A 36 -5.75 -13.04 7.83
C ARG A 36 -5.73 -11.59 8.33
N SER A 37 -5.83 -10.57 7.47
CA SER A 37 -6.00 -9.19 7.95
C SER A 37 -6.93 -8.34 7.08
N PHE A 38 -7.82 -8.98 6.31
CA PHE A 38 -8.72 -8.23 5.43
C PHE A 38 -9.65 -7.29 6.21
N ALA A 39 -10.14 -7.74 7.38
CA ALA A 39 -10.97 -6.91 8.26
C ALA A 39 -10.22 -5.67 8.79
N VAL A 40 -8.99 -5.84 9.27
CA VAL A 40 -8.18 -4.73 9.80
C VAL A 40 -7.80 -3.76 8.69
N ARG A 41 -7.42 -4.27 7.51
CA ARG A 41 -7.15 -3.44 6.35
C ARG A 41 -8.37 -2.62 5.93
N LEU A 42 -9.54 -3.25 5.83
CA LEU A 42 -10.78 -2.54 5.51
C LEU A 42 -11.15 -1.52 6.60
N TRP A 43 -10.91 -1.84 7.87
CA TRP A 43 -11.06 -0.90 8.97
C TRP A 43 -10.14 0.32 8.78
N SER A 44 -8.88 0.11 8.42
CA SER A 44 -7.92 1.19 8.12
C SER A 44 -8.39 2.09 6.98
N ILE A 45 -8.96 1.52 5.92
CA ILE A 45 -9.51 2.30 4.78
C ILE A 45 -10.73 3.12 5.22
N ARG A 46 -11.65 2.52 6.00
CA ARG A 46 -12.84 3.23 6.52
C ARG A 46 -12.47 4.37 7.47
N HIS A 47 -11.37 4.25 8.20
CA HIS A 47 -10.86 5.25 9.13
C HIS A 47 -9.67 6.04 8.54
N SER A 48 -9.57 6.14 7.22
CA SER A 48 -8.41 6.74 6.56
C SER A 48 -8.15 8.19 6.96
N ARG A 49 -9.19 8.98 7.25
CA ARG A 49 -9.06 10.36 7.77
C ARG A 49 -8.31 10.44 9.11
N LEU A 50 -8.70 9.57 10.05
CA LEU A 50 -8.05 9.50 11.37
C LEU A 50 -6.59 9.05 11.22
N LEU A 51 -6.36 8.05 10.37
CA LEU A 51 -5.03 7.52 10.11
C LEU A 51 -4.15 8.50 9.33
N GLU A 52 -4.71 9.34 8.47
CA GLU A 52 -4.00 10.41 7.78
C GLU A 52 -3.51 11.45 8.79
N TRP A 53 -4.40 11.89 9.68
CA TRP A 53 -4.04 12.79 10.77
C TRP A 53 -2.93 12.18 11.64
N PHE A 54 -3.08 10.93 12.06
CA PHE A 54 -2.07 10.24 12.86
C PHE A 54 -0.74 10.11 12.11
N TYR A 55 -0.78 9.74 10.82
CA TYR A 55 0.40 9.60 9.98
C TYR A 55 1.13 10.94 9.82
N ALA A 56 0.41 12.05 9.63
CA ALA A 56 1.00 13.38 9.55
C ALA A 56 1.75 13.74 10.84
N ARG A 57 1.11 13.56 12.00
CA ARG A 57 1.74 13.83 13.31
C ARG A 57 2.93 12.92 13.58
N PHE A 58 2.82 11.65 13.22
CA PHE A 58 3.90 10.69 13.32
C PHE A 58 5.09 11.06 12.42
N ALA A 59 4.83 11.49 11.18
CA ALA A 59 5.86 11.93 10.24
C ALA A 59 6.59 13.18 10.74
N ASP A 60 5.85 14.17 11.26
CA ASP A 60 6.43 15.39 11.85
C ASP A 60 7.32 15.05 13.06
N MET A 61 6.86 14.18 13.95
CA MET A 61 7.65 13.68 15.07
C MET A 61 8.91 12.96 14.59
N PHE A 62 8.80 12.05 13.62
CA PHE A 62 9.96 11.33 13.07
C PHE A 62 10.98 12.27 12.42
N LEU A 63 10.52 13.34 11.75
CA LEU A 63 11.36 14.38 11.20
C LEU A 63 12.07 15.20 12.27
N LEU A 64 11.42 15.49 13.40
CA LEU A 64 12.08 16.14 14.54
C LEU A 64 13.19 15.26 15.14
N LEU A 65 13.03 13.94 15.10
CA LEU A 65 14.06 12.99 15.55
C LEU A 65 15.16 12.74 14.49
N HIS A 66 15.05 13.29 13.26
CA HIS A 66 16.07 13.18 12.21
C HIS A 66 17.53 13.40 12.65
N PRO A 67 17.88 14.47 13.40
CA PRO A 67 19.26 14.68 13.85
C PRO A 67 19.78 13.54 14.73
N LEU A 68 18.93 12.91 15.54
CA LEU A 68 19.30 11.77 16.36
C LEU A 68 19.60 10.54 15.49
N TRP A 69 18.74 10.26 14.50
CA TRP A 69 18.96 9.16 13.56
C TRP A 69 20.25 9.35 12.75
N LYS A 70 20.53 10.59 12.33
CA LYS A 70 21.76 10.97 11.61
C LYS A 70 23.00 10.78 12.50
N GLY A 71 22.92 11.16 13.78
CA GLY A 71 24.01 11.01 14.75
C GLY A 71 24.34 9.55 15.12
N ILE A 72 23.32 8.71 15.29
CA ILE A 72 23.49 7.26 15.58
C ILE A 72 23.92 6.49 14.31
N GLY A 73 23.49 6.97 13.15
CA GLY A 73 23.70 6.37 11.84
C GLY A 73 22.55 5.47 11.42
N TYR A 74 22.02 5.70 10.21
CA TYR A 74 20.87 5.00 9.67
C TYR A 74 20.98 3.47 9.69
N GLY A 75 22.16 2.91 9.42
CA GLY A 75 22.36 1.46 9.43
C GLY A 75 22.15 0.80 10.79
N ARG A 76 22.44 1.51 11.89
CA ARG A 76 22.24 0.96 13.26
C ARG A 76 20.79 1.00 13.70
N VAL A 77 20.04 2.01 13.25
CA VAL A 77 18.63 2.21 13.62
C VAL A 77 17.68 1.49 12.68
N GLU A 78 18.13 1.06 11.51
CA GLU A 78 17.29 0.38 10.53
C GLU A 78 16.72 -0.92 11.06
N ALA A 79 17.53 -1.81 11.62
CA ALA A 79 17.06 -3.11 12.11
C ALA A 79 15.90 -3.01 13.12
N PRO A 80 16.00 -2.23 14.22
CA PRO A 80 14.89 -2.08 15.16
C PRO A 80 13.69 -1.36 14.56
N VAL A 81 13.90 -0.30 13.77
CA VAL A 81 12.80 0.45 13.16
C VAL A 81 12.04 -0.40 12.14
N LYS A 82 12.75 -1.14 11.29
CA LYS A 82 12.18 -2.11 10.35
C LYS A 82 11.35 -3.18 11.05
N PHE A 83 11.81 -3.68 12.19
CA PHE A 83 11.10 -4.69 12.98
C PHE A 83 9.75 -4.18 13.51
N ILE A 84 9.71 -2.94 14.00
CA ILE A 84 8.48 -2.27 14.42
C ILE A 84 7.59 -1.99 13.20
N GLU A 85 8.17 -1.39 12.16
CA GLU A 85 7.47 -1.03 10.92
C GLU A 85 6.77 -2.25 10.29
N LYS A 86 7.47 -3.39 10.19
CA LYS A 86 6.93 -4.62 9.62
C LYS A 86 5.74 -5.16 10.41
N ARG A 87 5.77 -5.10 11.75
CA ARG A 87 4.64 -5.55 12.57
C ARG A 87 3.46 -4.59 12.48
N VAL A 88 3.70 -3.30 12.70
CA VAL A 88 2.64 -2.29 12.72
C VAL A 88 1.99 -2.20 11.34
N LYS A 89 2.78 -2.01 10.27
CA LYS A 89 2.24 -1.90 8.92
C LYS A 89 1.72 -3.22 8.36
N GLY A 90 2.34 -4.34 8.72
CA GLY A 90 1.88 -5.67 8.34
C GLY A 90 0.49 -5.95 8.91
N PHE A 91 0.28 -5.65 10.19
CA PHE A 91 -1.02 -5.83 10.85
C PHE A 91 -2.09 -4.86 10.33
N MET A 92 -1.79 -3.56 10.28
CA MET A 92 -2.80 -2.53 9.97
C MET A 92 -3.18 -2.45 8.49
N PHE A 93 -2.21 -2.65 7.58
CA PHE A 93 -2.37 -2.34 6.15
C PHE A 93 -2.06 -3.53 5.23
N ASP A 94 -1.76 -4.70 5.80
CA ASP A 94 -1.20 -5.84 5.05
C ASP A 94 0.03 -5.41 4.22
N CYS A 95 0.95 -4.67 4.85
CA CYS A 95 2.11 -4.13 4.15
C CYS A 95 3.09 -5.23 3.72
N ARG A 96 3.56 -5.14 2.47
CA ARG A 96 4.53 -6.07 1.85
C ARG A 96 5.98 -5.56 1.87
N MET A 97 6.28 -4.58 2.72
CA MET A 97 7.62 -4.04 2.93
C MET A 97 8.39 -3.71 1.63
N CYS A 98 7.74 -3.04 0.67
CA CYS A 98 8.39 -2.63 -0.59
C CYS A 98 9.42 -1.49 -0.44
N GLY A 99 9.74 -1.06 0.77
CA GLY A 99 10.64 0.05 1.05
C GLY A 99 10.09 1.43 0.70
N GLN A 100 9.08 1.57 -0.17
CA GLN A 100 8.51 2.87 -0.57
C GLN A 100 6.99 2.97 -0.33
N CYS A 101 6.66 3.47 0.87
CA CYS A 101 5.30 3.58 1.37
C CYS A 101 4.57 4.79 0.75
N ILE A 102 3.35 4.57 0.26
CA ILE A 102 2.48 5.60 -0.34
C ILE A 102 1.05 5.56 0.24
N LEU A 103 0.89 5.04 1.47
CA LEU A 103 -0.43 4.89 2.13
C LEU A 103 -1.18 6.23 2.27
N SER A 104 -0.44 7.32 2.48
CA SER A 104 -0.98 8.68 2.58
C SER A 104 -1.47 9.25 1.25
N SER A 105 -1.19 8.59 0.12
CA SER A 105 -1.75 8.93 -1.19
C SER A 105 -2.81 7.93 -1.64
N THR A 106 -2.82 6.71 -1.09
CA THR A 106 -3.67 5.61 -1.56
C THR A 106 -4.76 5.23 -0.55
N GLY A 107 -5.30 6.20 0.19
CA GLY A 107 -6.46 5.95 1.04
C GLY A 107 -6.22 4.94 2.16
N MET A 108 -4.99 4.82 2.67
CA MET A 108 -4.58 3.77 3.61
C MET A 108 -4.70 2.33 3.07
N SER A 109 -4.86 2.15 1.76
CA SER A 109 -4.81 0.86 1.07
C SER A 109 -3.41 0.66 0.48
N CYS A 110 -2.68 -0.37 0.92
CA CYS A 110 -1.35 -0.66 0.37
C CYS A 110 -1.45 -1.24 -1.05
N PRO A 111 -0.89 -0.58 -2.09
CA PRO A 111 -1.00 -1.06 -3.48
C PRO A 111 -0.25 -2.36 -3.75
N MET A 112 0.74 -2.71 -2.91
CA MET A 112 1.48 -3.96 -3.03
C MET A 112 0.63 -5.20 -2.71
N ASN A 113 -0.60 -5.01 -2.21
CA ASN A 113 -1.57 -6.09 -2.08
C ASN A 113 -2.28 -6.43 -3.40
N CYS A 114 -2.13 -5.58 -4.43
CA CYS A 114 -2.59 -5.90 -5.77
C CYS A 114 -1.82 -7.12 -6.29
N PRO A 115 -2.48 -8.12 -6.89
CA PRO A 115 -1.80 -9.27 -7.49
C PRO A 115 -0.82 -8.88 -8.59
N LYS A 116 -1.11 -7.76 -9.26
CA LYS A 116 -0.28 -7.16 -10.31
C LYS A 116 0.83 -6.25 -9.75
N GLN A 117 0.85 -6.01 -8.45
CA GLN A 117 1.77 -5.10 -7.75
C GLN A 117 1.85 -3.69 -8.37
N LEU A 118 0.74 -3.23 -8.97
CA LEU A 118 0.65 -1.91 -9.59
C LEU A 118 0.49 -0.83 -8.52
N ARG A 119 1.38 0.17 -8.55
CA ARG A 119 1.28 1.36 -7.70
C ARG A 119 0.28 2.39 -8.19
N ASN A 120 0.13 2.47 -9.50
CA ASN A 120 -0.78 3.39 -10.18
C ASN A 120 -1.95 2.58 -10.72
N GLY A 121 -3.15 3.13 -10.63
CA GLY A 121 -4.34 2.59 -11.25
C GLY A 121 -5.26 3.69 -11.78
N PRO A 122 -6.46 3.33 -12.26
CA PRO A 122 -6.97 1.97 -12.41
C PRO A 122 -6.26 1.20 -13.53
N CYS A 123 -6.26 -0.14 -13.46
CA CYS A 123 -5.64 -1.01 -14.48
C CYS A 123 -6.65 -1.58 -15.50
N GLY A 124 -7.90 -1.15 -15.47
CA GLY A 124 -9.00 -1.68 -16.30
C GLY A 124 -9.56 -3.04 -15.84
N GLY A 125 -8.78 -3.84 -15.11
CA GLY A 125 -9.17 -5.18 -14.65
C GLY A 125 -10.07 -5.24 -13.41
N VAL A 126 -11.03 -4.31 -13.28
CA VAL A 126 -12.00 -4.30 -12.18
C VAL A 126 -13.29 -4.94 -12.67
N ARG A 127 -13.75 -5.99 -11.97
CA ARG A 127 -15.04 -6.63 -12.25
C ARG A 127 -16.20 -5.71 -11.88
N ALA A 128 -17.37 -5.95 -12.45
CA ALA A 128 -18.59 -5.17 -12.17
C ALA A 128 -18.96 -5.12 -10.68
N ASN A 129 -18.58 -6.14 -9.90
CA ASN A 129 -18.79 -6.19 -8.45
C ASN A 129 -17.69 -5.47 -7.62
N GLY A 130 -16.74 -4.79 -8.27
CA GLY A 130 -15.62 -4.09 -7.62
C GLY A 130 -14.41 -4.97 -7.27
N ASN A 131 -14.42 -6.25 -7.63
CA ASN A 131 -13.32 -7.18 -7.34
C ASN A 131 -12.23 -7.17 -8.43
N CYS A 132 -11.03 -7.61 -8.09
CA CYS A 132 -9.90 -7.71 -9.02
C CYS A 132 -10.15 -8.82 -10.04
N GLU A 133 -9.78 -8.65 -11.32
CA GLU A 133 -9.89 -9.71 -12.36
C GLU A 133 -9.05 -10.96 -12.07
N VAL A 134 -7.87 -10.81 -11.44
CA VAL A 134 -6.94 -11.91 -11.20
C VAL A 134 -7.41 -12.79 -10.04
N GLU A 135 -7.96 -12.16 -9.00
CA GLU A 135 -8.44 -12.82 -7.79
C GLU A 135 -9.92 -12.44 -7.57
N PRO A 136 -10.89 -13.25 -8.04
CA PRO A 136 -12.33 -12.91 -8.03
C PRO A 136 -12.94 -12.64 -6.68
N ASP A 137 -12.41 -13.23 -5.63
CA ASP A 137 -12.90 -13.07 -4.26
C ASP A 137 -12.23 -11.89 -3.53
N MET A 138 -11.27 -11.22 -4.16
CA MET A 138 -10.56 -10.07 -3.60
C MET A 138 -11.13 -8.75 -4.14
N PRO A 139 -11.63 -7.85 -3.25
CA PRO A 139 -11.91 -6.46 -3.61
C PRO A 139 -10.71 -5.77 -4.23
N CYS A 140 -10.93 -5.05 -5.34
CA CYS A 140 -9.84 -4.39 -6.05
C CYS A 140 -9.13 -3.39 -5.14
N VAL A 141 -7.80 -3.54 -5.03
CA VAL A 141 -6.96 -2.71 -4.16
C VAL A 141 -7.04 -1.23 -4.53
N TRP A 142 -7.16 -0.91 -5.82
CA TRP A 142 -7.27 0.47 -6.31
C TRP A 142 -8.65 1.07 -6.03
N VAL A 143 -9.72 0.30 -6.19
CA VAL A 143 -11.07 0.73 -5.80
C VAL A 143 -11.09 1.09 -4.30
N LYS A 144 -10.49 0.23 -3.46
CA LYS A 144 -10.35 0.50 -2.03
C LYS A 144 -9.42 1.67 -1.70
N ALA A 145 -8.38 1.89 -2.50
CA ALA A 145 -7.52 3.05 -2.35
C ALA A 145 -8.29 4.35 -2.65
N TRP A 146 -9.09 4.35 -3.71
CA TRP A 146 -9.96 5.47 -4.08
C TRP A 146 -11.02 5.74 -3.02
N GLU A 147 -11.77 4.73 -2.59
CA GLU A 147 -12.74 4.89 -1.48
C GLU A 147 -12.09 5.51 -0.23
N GLY A 148 -10.89 5.03 0.14
CA GLY A 148 -10.14 5.56 1.27
C GLY A 148 -9.63 6.97 1.07
N SER A 149 -9.17 7.34 -0.14
CA SER A 149 -8.67 8.69 -0.42
C SER A 149 -9.79 9.72 -0.38
N GLN A 150 -11.00 9.36 -0.78
CA GLN A 150 -12.17 10.26 -0.70
C GLN A 150 -12.52 10.65 0.74
N ASN A 151 -12.15 9.84 1.73
CA ASN A 151 -12.34 10.17 3.15
C ASN A 151 -11.21 11.04 3.73
N MET A 152 -10.07 11.15 3.02
CA MET A 152 -8.89 11.89 3.46
C MET A 152 -9.00 13.38 3.07
N VAL A 153 -8.25 14.22 3.78
CA VAL A 153 -8.11 15.65 3.48
C VAL A 153 -7.38 15.85 2.16
N ASN A 154 -6.29 15.12 1.92
CA ASN A 154 -5.54 15.19 0.67
C ASN A 154 -6.01 14.12 -0.34
N SER A 155 -7.30 14.15 -0.69
CA SER A 155 -7.94 13.16 -1.55
C SER A 155 -7.37 13.13 -2.98
N ASP A 156 -6.84 14.26 -3.45
CA ASP A 156 -6.24 14.48 -4.76
C ASP A 156 -4.90 13.76 -4.96
N ARG A 157 -4.17 13.45 -3.87
CA ARG A 157 -2.84 12.80 -3.94
C ARG A 157 -2.86 11.44 -4.63
N ILE A 158 -4.01 10.76 -4.68
CA ILE A 158 -4.15 9.48 -5.40
C ILE A 158 -3.96 9.64 -6.91
N LEU A 159 -4.18 10.84 -7.46
CA LEU A 159 -4.00 11.16 -8.88
C LEU A 159 -2.53 11.41 -9.22
N THR A 160 -1.67 11.60 -8.23
CA THR A 160 -0.25 11.82 -8.45
C THR A 160 0.41 10.52 -8.93
N VAL A 161 0.88 10.53 -10.18
CA VAL A 161 1.56 9.38 -10.79
C VAL A 161 2.84 9.05 -10.01
N GLN A 162 2.88 7.84 -9.46
CA GLN A 162 4.03 7.35 -8.69
C GLN A 162 5.05 6.70 -9.61
N LYS A 163 6.33 6.85 -9.26
CA LYS A 163 7.41 6.11 -9.92
C LYS A 163 7.22 4.59 -9.71
N PRO A 164 7.69 3.76 -10.66
CA PRO A 164 7.77 2.32 -10.45
C PRO A 164 8.44 1.95 -9.13
N VAL A 165 8.03 0.84 -8.54
CA VAL A 165 8.64 0.31 -7.32
C VAL A 165 10.09 -0.03 -7.61
N ASP A 166 11.01 0.52 -6.83
CA ASP A 166 12.40 0.05 -6.82
C ASP A 166 12.46 -1.21 -5.96
N GLN A 167 12.67 -2.37 -6.60
CA GLN A 167 12.70 -3.66 -5.93
C GLN A 167 13.98 -3.88 -5.11
N SER A 168 15.05 -3.10 -5.34
CA SER A 168 16.28 -3.18 -4.53
C SER A 168 16.04 -2.73 -3.07
N LEU A 169 15.01 -1.91 -2.85
CA LEU A 169 14.61 -1.39 -1.54
C LEU A 169 13.67 -2.33 -0.77
N ARG A 170 13.40 -3.53 -1.28
CA ARG A 170 12.49 -4.46 -0.63
C ARG A 170 13.05 -4.89 0.74
N GLU A 171 12.15 -5.06 1.71
CA GLU A 171 12.48 -5.37 3.12
C GLU A 171 13.35 -4.31 3.83
N THR A 172 13.43 -3.08 3.33
CA THR A 172 14.05 -1.92 4.01
C THR A 172 12.99 -1.05 4.70
N SER A 173 13.42 -0.15 5.59
CA SER A 173 12.49 0.76 6.28
C SER A 173 12.00 1.91 5.38
N ALA A 174 10.69 1.99 5.15
CA ALA A 174 10.12 3.14 4.46
C ALA A 174 10.03 4.38 5.36
N TRP A 175 9.91 4.21 6.68
CA TRP A 175 9.89 5.34 7.61
C TRP A 175 11.19 6.13 7.58
N LEU A 176 12.32 5.45 7.82
CA LEU A 176 13.63 6.12 7.82
C LEU A 176 13.93 6.78 6.48
N ARG A 177 13.59 6.11 5.37
CA ARG A 177 13.84 6.65 4.03
C ARG A 177 12.99 7.88 3.72
N VAL A 178 11.69 7.86 4.05
CA VAL A 178 10.82 9.04 3.87
C VAL A 178 11.30 10.21 4.74
N THR A 179 11.70 9.93 5.98
CA THR A 179 12.28 10.94 6.88
C THR A 179 13.57 11.54 6.33
N ALA A 180 14.50 10.70 5.86
CA ALA A 180 15.75 11.16 5.26
C ALA A 180 15.51 12.00 4.00
N GLN A 181 14.58 11.57 3.13
CA GLN A 181 14.21 12.31 1.92
C GLN A 181 13.57 13.66 2.26
N ALA A 182 12.66 13.70 3.22
CA ALA A 182 12.01 14.95 3.64
C ALA A 182 12.96 15.90 4.40
N ALA A 183 13.96 15.37 5.11
CA ALA A 183 15.02 16.19 5.68
C ALA A 183 15.91 16.78 4.59
N ALA A 184 16.33 15.99 3.60
CA ALA A 184 17.13 16.45 2.47
C ALA A 184 16.40 17.54 1.64
N THR A 185 15.09 17.41 1.43
CA THR A 185 14.32 18.46 0.74
C THR A 185 14.22 19.75 1.56
N ARG A 186 14.06 19.64 2.90
CA ARG A 186 14.08 20.81 3.80
C ARG A 186 15.44 21.51 3.81
N GLU A 187 16.52 20.75 3.89
CA GLU A 187 17.89 21.26 3.83
C GLU A 187 18.16 21.96 2.48
N ALA A 188 17.75 21.35 1.35
CA ALA A 188 17.88 21.95 0.02
C ALA A 188 17.05 23.23 -0.15
N ALA A 189 15.87 23.32 0.47
CA ALA A 189 15.04 24.53 0.45
C ALA A 189 15.60 25.66 1.33
N ALA A 190 16.34 25.32 2.39
CA ALA A 190 16.98 26.29 3.29
C ALA A 190 18.34 26.77 2.78
N ALA A 191 18.96 26.04 1.83
CA ALA A 191 20.22 26.45 1.22
C ALA A 191 20.04 27.78 0.46
N PRO A 192 20.92 28.78 0.68
CA PRO A 192 20.85 30.04 -0.07
C PRO A 192 20.99 29.73 -1.56
N LYS A 193 20.09 30.29 -2.39
CA LYS A 193 20.20 30.20 -3.84
C LYS A 193 21.46 30.95 -4.29
N THR A 194 22.60 30.27 -4.36
CA THR A 194 23.80 30.81 -4.99
C THR A 194 23.52 30.96 -6.48
N GLY A 195 23.19 32.18 -6.89
CA GLY A 195 23.38 32.75 -8.22
C GLY A 195 22.84 31.97 -9.41
N ALA A 196 21.62 32.29 -9.85
CA ALA A 196 21.39 32.47 -11.27
C ALA A 196 22.06 33.80 -11.65
N ALA A 197 23.35 33.76 -11.99
CA ALA A 197 24.02 34.85 -12.68
C ALA A 197 23.71 34.73 -14.18
N ALA A 198 23.40 35.88 -14.77
CA ALA A 198 22.95 36.12 -16.14
C ALA A 198 23.92 35.63 -17.22
#